data_AF-A0A177CCE3-F1
#
_entry.id   AF-A0A177CCE3-F1
#
_cell.length_a   1.000
_cell.length_b   1.000
_cell.length_c   1.000
_cell.angle_alpha   90.00
_cell.angle_beta   90.00
_cell.angle_gamma   90.00
#
_symmetry.space_group_name_H-M   'P 1'
#
loop_
_entity.id
_entity.type
_entity.pdbx_description
1 polymer ?
#
loop_
_entity_poly.entity_id
_entity_poly.type
_entity_poly.pdbx_seq_one_letter_code
_entity_poly.pdbx_strand_id
1 'polypeptide(L)'
;MAPTEKPILFHYPQSIYSHRVLWYLWLRGIAYDECIQPPVMPRPDLASIDVGYRKIPLMAIGKDVYCDSRLIISKLESLYPGNTLAPSTPAEAGTRKLFENWTIDGGIFANVVKLMPYWLENGLLSNKVFLDDRQKLMGGRRMTAEAMEAGRPDGLQNIQQALALLETTFLADGREWVLGTNEPTVADIDAVWPFEWMIVDRGMRGSLPDEHFGEKRYPRVYAWVRRFMAEVERKRQSTEKPVGLDGSSMRDRVLNGQSASEATSFESNDALKVQHGEEVEVYPSDYGQMGKSTGILVGLGLTEVVIKNRLGIHVHFPRWNFSIVKSGGIQQSPKPVTARSKIPQMKLIYHPFSPFSRVVFVLAHELGLAEHIALQKVVVCPVPIEGWSDNNSDVALYNPMAKIPCLVPENVPDGIYDSRVICEYFSDLASVTPKKDARYWQLRTLNAAANGIMDAAVLITYEVRIRKERKIYFDEWVEGQKQKILRALDRFENVAGKGILPDPGNEPATQNEVAVAVATATTAQMGFLGIDWAKGRPNLVQWMKKWEQRSSFVKTPPTADWKTQSSAKI
;
A
#
# COMPACT_ATOMS: atom_id res chain seq x y z
N MET A 1 -0.43 16.78 -34.01
CA MET A 1 -0.08 15.46 -34.59
C MET A 1 -0.16 14.44 -33.48
N ALA A 2 -0.58 13.21 -33.77
CA ALA A 2 -0.55 12.14 -32.77
C ALA A 2 0.90 11.94 -32.26
N PRO A 3 1.11 11.52 -31.00
CA PRO A 3 2.43 11.16 -30.51
C PRO A 3 3.11 10.17 -31.46
N THR A 4 4.41 10.36 -31.67
CA THR A 4 5.24 9.41 -32.42
C THR A 4 5.37 8.07 -31.70
N GLU A 5 5.19 8.07 -30.38
CA GLU A 5 5.28 6.89 -29.52
C GLU A 5 3.93 6.14 -29.46
N LYS A 6 3.97 4.84 -29.74
CA LYS A 6 2.80 3.95 -29.59
C LYS A 6 2.56 3.69 -28.08
N PRO A 7 1.31 3.79 -27.57
CA PRO A 7 1.01 3.58 -26.15
C PRO A 7 1.35 2.18 -25.65
N ILE A 8 1.74 2.07 -24.38
CA ILE A 8 1.91 0.81 -23.64
C ILE A 8 0.88 0.76 -22.52
N LEU A 9 -0.03 -0.21 -22.55
CA LEU A 9 -1.02 -0.42 -21.51
C LEU A 9 -0.52 -1.43 -20.47
N PHE A 10 -0.45 -1.00 -19.21
CA PHE A 10 -0.19 -1.88 -18.07
C PHE A 10 -1.52 -2.37 -17.52
N HIS A 11 -1.84 -3.65 -17.75
CA HIS A 11 -3.14 -4.21 -17.36
C HIS A 11 -3.09 -5.69 -17.00
N TYR A 12 -4.22 -6.21 -16.53
CA TYR A 12 -4.46 -7.65 -16.50
C TYR A 12 -5.88 -7.92 -16.99
N PRO A 13 -6.13 -9.05 -17.69
CA PRO A 13 -7.39 -9.27 -18.41
C PRO A 13 -8.66 -9.20 -17.56
N GLN A 14 -8.58 -9.56 -16.27
CA GLN A 14 -9.72 -9.56 -15.34
C GLN A 14 -9.97 -8.19 -14.68
N SER A 15 -9.18 -7.17 -14.99
CA SER A 15 -9.34 -5.83 -14.40
C SER A 15 -10.45 -5.07 -15.13
N ILE A 16 -11.59 -4.90 -14.47
CA ILE A 16 -12.73 -4.14 -15.01
C ILE A 16 -12.41 -2.65 -15.25
N TYR A 17 -11.48 -2.07 -14.49
CA TYR A 17 -10.99 -0.71 -14.77
C TYR A 17 -10.11 -0.68 -16.03
N SER A 18 -9.44 -1.79 -16.36
CA SER A 18 -8.66 -1.91 -17.60
C SER A 18 -9.55 -2.07 -18.81
N HIS A 19 -10.69 -2.76 -18.66
CA HIS A 19 -11.70 -2.86 -19.72
C HIS A 19 -12.13 -1.49 -20.23
N ARG A 20 -12.36 -0.51 -19.36
CA ARG A 20 -12.68 0.87 -19.78
C ARG A 20 -11.66 1.45 -20.76
N VAL A 21 -10.38 1.30 -20.47
CA VAL A 21 -9.29 1.81 -21.32
C VAL A 21 -9.16 0.99 -22.61
N LEU A 22 -9.29 -0.34 -22.52
CA LEU A 22 -9.27 -1.24 -23.67
C LEU A 22 -10.43 -0.94 -24.64
N TRP A 23 -11.65 -0.82 -24.14
CA TRP A 23 -12.83 -0.47 -24.93
C TRP A 23 -12.65 0.87 -25.61
N TYR A 24 -12.12 1.85 -24.88
CA TYR A 24 -11.81 3.15 -25.46
C TYR A 24 -10.78 3.03 -26.61
N LEU A 25 -9.65 2.33 -26.40
CA LEU A 25 -8.64 2.12 -27.43
C LEU A 25 -9.23 1.44 -28.68
N TRP A 26 -10.05 0.41 -28.51
CA TRP A 26 -10.66 -0.32 -29.62
C TRP A 26 -11.71 0.52 -30.36
N LEU A 27 -12.64 1.16 -29.65
CA LEU A 27 -13.67 2.02 -30.26
C LEU A 27 -13.03 3.15 -31.08
N ARG A 28 -11.90 3.69 -30.60
CA ARG A 28 -11.08 4.71 -31.29
C ARG A 28 -10.17 4.15 -32.39
N GLY A 29 -9.92 2.84 -32.42
CA GLY A 29 -8.94 2.22 -33.30
C GLY A 29 -7.48 2.63 -33.01
N ILE A 30 -7.16 2.96 -31.75
CA ILE A 30 -5.80 3.34 -31.35
C ILE A 30 -4.98 2.06 -31.13
N ALA A 31 -3.96 1.86 -31.96
CA ALA A 31 -3.00 0.77 -31.78
C ALA A 31 -2.19 0.99 -30.49
N TYR A 32 -1.97 -0.07 -29.73
CA TYR A 32 -1.23 -0.05 -28.47
C TYR A 32 -0.42 -1.35 -28.33
N ASP A 33 0.55 -1.34 -27.43
CA ASP A 33 1.23 -2.53 -26.94
C ASP A 33 0.89 -2.73 -25.46
N GLU A 34 1.17 -3.90 -24.90
CA GLU A 34 0.76 -4.22 -23.54
C GLU A 34 1.89 -4.79 -22.69
N CYS A 35 1.88 -4.47 -21.40
CA CYS A 35 2.74 -5.09 -20.41
C CYS A 35 1.86 -5.70 -19.33
N ILE A 36 1.62 -7.01 -19.42
CA ILE A 36 0.69 -7.70 -18.52
C ILE A 36 1.23 -7.70 -17.09
N GLN A 37 0.42 -7.22 -16.16
CA GLN A 37 0.79 -7.10 -14.76
C GLN A 37 0.10 -8.17 -13.89
N PRO A 38 0.69 -8.59 -12.75
CA PRO A 38 0.01 -9.50 -11.83
C PRO A 38 -1.27 -8.88 -11.23
N PRO A 39 -2.35 -9.62 -10.90
CA PRO A 39 -3.55 -9.03 -10.28
C PRO A 39 -3.36 -8.58 -8.81
N VAL A 40 -2.20 -8.89 -8.23
CA VAL A 40 -1.78 -8.64 -6.84
C VAL A 40 -0.36 -8.05 -6.80
N MET A 41 0.09 -7.52 -5.66
CA MET A 41 1.50 -7.13 -5.50
C MET A 41 2.42 -8.33 -5.25
N PRO A 42 3.72 -8.26 -5.60
CA PRO A 42 4.43 -7.12 -6.19
C PRO A 42 4.23 -6.97 -7.72
N ARG A 43 4.48 -5.76 -8.23
CA ARG A 43 4.49 -5.41 -9.66
C ARG A 43 5.90 -4.97 -10.07
N PRO A 44 6.80 -5.93 -10.37
CA PRO A 44 8.21 -5.61 -10.61
C PRO A 44 8.43 -4.69 -11.81
N ASP A 45 7.60 -4.78 -12.85
CA ASP A 45 7.75 -3.98 -14.06
C ASP A 45 7.53 -2.49 -13.78
N LEU A 46 6.44 -2.14 -13.07
CA LEU A 46 6.18 -0.77 -12.62
C LEU A 46 7.24 -0.27 -11.63
N ALA A 47 7.68 -1.12 -10.71
CA ALA A 47 8.76 -0.78 -9.78
C ALA A 47 10.09 -0.51 -10.52
N SER A 48 10.32 -1.20 -11.65
CA SER A 48 11.51 -1.01 -12.47
C SER A 48 11.56 0.41 -13.05
N ILE A 49 10.43 0.99 -13.45
CA ILE A 49 10.33 2.36 -13.95
C ILE A 49 10.02 3.39 -12.85
N ASP A 50 10.23 3.02 -11.58
CA ASP A 50 10.06 3.88 -10.41
C ASP A 50 8.66 4.47 -10.28
N VAL A 51 7.64 3.64 -10.52
CA VAL A 51 6.23 3.98 -10.32
C VAL A 51 5.69 3.16 -9.15
N GLY A 52 5.39 3.82 -8.03
CA GLY A 52 4.87 3.18 -6.81
C GLY A 52 3.34 3.09 -6.75
N TYR A 53 2.63 3.82 -7.62
CA TYR A 53 1.19 3.70 -7.80
C TYR A 53 0.80 2.27 -8.14
N ARG A 54 -0.11 1.70 -7.34
CA ARG A 54 -0.37 0.25 -7.34
C ARG A 54 -1.68 -0.20 -7.98
N LYS A 55 -2.60 0.73 -8.29
CA LYS A 55 -3.85 0.40 -9.01
C LYS A 55 -3.52 0.19 -10.49
N ILE A 56 -4.39 -0.51 -11.21
CA ILE A 56 -4.27 -0.83 -12.63
C ILE A 56 -5.61 -0.48 -13.28
N PRO A 57 -5.65 0.13 -14.47
CA PRO A 57 -4.54 0.27 -15.43
C PRO A 57 -3.63 1.49 -15.22
N LEU A 58 -2.44 1.43 -15.84
CA LEU A 58 -1.61 2.60 -16.17
C LEU A 58 -1.33 2.58 -17.68
N MET A 59 -0.94 3.72 -18.24
CA MET A 59 -0.50 3.81 -19.62
C MET A 59 0.81 4.59 -19.73
N ALA A 60 1.79 4.09 -20.47
CA ALA A 60 2.96 4.87 -20.86
C ALA A 60 2.86 5.29 -22.33
N ILE A 61 3.19 6.54 -22.63
CA ILE A 61 3.41 7.04 -23.99
C ILE A 61 4.77 7.73 -23.96
N GLY A 62 5.80 7.05 -24.48
CA GLY A 62 7.19 7.47 -24.30
C GLY A 62 7.58 7.57 -22.82
N LYS A 63 7.98 8.77 -22.37
CA LYS A 63 8.40 9.06 -20.99
C LYS A 63 7.29 9.52 -20.06
N ASP A 64 6.05 9.57 -20.53
CA ASP A 64 4.90 10.01 -19.74
C ASP A 64 4.07 8.78 -19.33
N VAL A 65 3.91 8.59 -18.02
CA VAL A 65 3.14 7.49 -17.42
C VAL A 65 1.88 8.06 -16.77
N TYR A 66 0.72 7.74 -17.33
CA TYR A 66 -0.59 8.19 -16.89
C TYR A 66 -1.23 7.17 -15.95
N CYS A 67 -1.53 7.62 -14.73
CA CYS A 67 -2.21 6.84 -13.70
C CYS A 67 -3.70 7.20 -13.65
N ASP A 68 -4.57 6.24 -13.33
CA ASP A 68 -6.04 6.35 -13.32
C ASP A 68 -6.68 6.31 -14.72
N SER A 69 -7.66 5.43 -14.91
CA SER A 69 -8.31 5.23 -16.22
C SER A 69 -9.01 6.48 -16.75
N ARG A 70 -9.47 7.38 -15.87
CA ARG A 70 -10.09 8.66 -16.27
C ARG A 70 -9.07 9.57 -16.95
N LEU A 71 -7.88 9.69 -16.35
CA LEU A 71 -6.79 10.48 -16.91
C LEU A 71 -6.27 9.86 -18.19
N ILE A 72 -6.09 8.54 -18.23
CA ILE A 72 -5.67 7.82 -19.44
C ILE A 72 -6.63 8.12 -20.61
N ILE A 73 -7.94 7.95 -20.40
CA ILE A 73 -8.94 8.23 -21.43
C ILE A 73 -8.92 9.70 -21.84
N SER A 74 -8.83 10.63 -20.89
CA SER A 74 -8.72 12.06 -21.18
C SER A 74 -7.48 12.40 -22.01
N LYS A 75 -6.33 11.80 -21.71
CA LYS A 75 -5.08 12.05 -22.44
C LYS A 75 -5.11 11.42 -23.82
N LEU A 76 -5.69 10.23 -23.97
CA LEU A 76 -5.89 9.66 -25.29
C LEU A 76 -6.82 10.52 -26.16
N GLU A 77 -7.88 11.11 -25.59
CA GLU A 77 -8.74 12.06 -26.33
C GLU A 77 -7.93 13.26 -26.85
N SER A 78 -7.06 13.83 -26.02
CA SER A 78 -6.26 15.01 -26.40
C SER A 78 -5.11 14.69 -27.35
N LEU A 79 -4.38 13.58 -27.11
CA LEU A 79 -3.17 13.24 -27.84
C LEU A 79 -3.46 12.59 -29.19
N TYR A 80 -4.56 11.84 -29.32
CA TYR A 80 -4.95 11.17 -30.57
C TYR A 80 -6.27 11.78 -31.05
N PRO A 81 -6.30 12.96 -31.70
CA PRO A 81 -7.56 13.66 -31.98
C PRO A 81 -8.45 13.03 -33.08
N GLY A 82 -8.01 11.97 -33.78
CA GLY A 82 -8.78 11.35 -34.87
C GLY A 82 -9.94 10.48 -34.37
N ASN A 83 -11.16 10.67 -34.90
CA ASN A 83 -12.38 9.93 -34.54
C ASN A 83 -12.73 10.00 -33.03
N THR A 84 -12.86 11.21 -32.47
CA THR A 84 -13.17 11.42 -31.05
C THR A 84 -14.48 10.74 -30.61
N LEU A 85 -14.50 10.24 -29.37
CA LEU A 85 -15.72 9.76 -28.70
C LEU A 85 -16.23 10.79 -27.68
N ALA A 86 -15.68 12.01 -27.72
CA ALA A 86 -16.02 13.05 -26.79
C ALA A 86 -17.46 13.55 -27.02
N PRO A 87 -18.16 13.92 -25.94
CA PRO A 87 -19.40 14.69 -26.00
C PRO A 87 -19.28 15.92 -26.91
N SER A 88 -20.32 16.19 -27.69
CA SER A 88 -20.36 17.32 -28.64
C SER A 88 -20.94 18.60 -28.03
N THR A 89 -21.69 18.49 -26.93
CA THR A 89 -22.30 19.64 -26.25
C THR A 89 -21.88 19.74 -24.78
N PRO A 90 -21.92 20.95 -24.16
CA PRO A 90 -21.66 21.09 -22.72
C PRO A 90 -22.60 20.26 -21.82
N ALA A 91 -23.87 20.08 -22.23
CA ALA A 91 -24.84 19.28 -21.48
C ALA A 91 -24.47 17.78 -21.51
N GLU A 92 -24.05 17.27 -22.68
CA GLU A 92 -23.53 15.92 -22.82
C GLU A 92 -22.22 15.73 -22.05
N ALA A 93 -21.32 16.72 -22.07
CA ALA A 93 -20.08 16.70 -21.30
C ALA A 93 -20.34 16.64 -19.79
N GLY A 94 -21.32 17.42 -19.31
CA GLY A 94 -21.79 17.35 -17.93
C GLY A 94 -22.38 15.97 -17.59
N THR A 95 -23.21 15.43 -18.48
CA THR A 95 -23.82 14.10 -18.31
C THR A 95 -22.78 12.99 -18.24
N ARG A 96 -21.77 12.99 -19.14
CA ARG A 96 -20.62 12.09 -19.07
C ARG A 96 -19.93 12.18 -17.71
N LYS A 97 -19.64 13.39 -17.22
CA LYS A 97 -18.92 13.58 -15.96
C LYS A 97 -19.73 13.07 -14.76
N LEU A 98 -21.06 13.21 -14.80
CA LEU A 98 -21.95 12.63 -13.81
C LEU A 98 -21.90 11.10 -13.85
N PHE A 99 -21.89 10.46 -15.03
CA PHE A 99 -21.73 9.01 -15.14
C PHE A 99 -20.37 8.54 -14.62
N GLU A 100 -19.27 9.20 -15.02
CA GLU A 100 -17.92 8.88 -14.57
C GLU A 100 -17.82 8.94 -13.04
N ASN A 101 -18.37 9.99 -12.42
CA ASN A 101 -18.38 10.12 -10.96
C ASN A 101 -19.31 9.08 -10.33
N TRP A 102 -20.55 8.95 -10.80
CA TRP A 102 -21.56 8.06 -10.23
C TRP A 102 -21.10 6.59 -10.21
N THR A 103 -20.48 6.12 -11.29
CA THR A 103 -20.05 4.72 -11.37
C THR A 103 -18.81 4.41 -10.54
N ILE A 104 -17.85 5.33 -10.47
CA ILE A 104 -16.56 5.13 -9.80
C ILE A 104 -16.64 5.55 -8.32
N ASP A 105 -17.04 6.80 -8.07
CA ASP A 105 -16.96 7.46 -6.77
C ASP A 105 -18.33 7.50 -6.05
N GLY A 106 -19.43 7.54 -6.82
CA GLY A 106 -20.81 7.61 -6.33
C GLY A 106 -21.38 6.30 -5.79
N GLY A 107 -20.55 5.25 -5.68
CA GLY A 107 -20.86 4.02 -4.95
C GLY A 107 -21.44 2.87 -5.77
N ILE A 108 -21.70 3.03 -7.08
CA ILE A 108 -22.17 1.90 -7.91
C ILE A 108 -21.16 0.78 -7.90
N PHE A 109 -19.89 1.04 -8.25
CA PHE A 109 -18.85 0.01 -8.22
C PHE A 109 -18.75 -0.68 -6.85
N ALA A 110 -18.72 0.09 -5.76
CA ALA A 110 -18.64 -0.47 -4.41
C ALA A 110 -19.85 -1.36 -4.07
N ASN A 111 -21.05 -1.03 -4.56
CA ASN A 111 -22.24 -1.87 -4.38
C ASN A 111 -22.23 -3.10 -5.30
N VAL A 112 -21.68 -3.01 -6.52
CA VAL A 112 -21.46 -4.20 -7.37
C VAL A 112 -20.47 -5.17 -6.70
N VAL A 113 -19.41 -4.66 -6.05
CA VAL A 113 -18.47 -5.51 -5.29
C VAL A 113 -19.22 -6.33 -4.25
N LYS A 114 -20.16 -5.75 -3.49
CA LYS A 114 -20.99 -6.48 -2.50
C LYS A 114 -21.81 -7.63 -3.11
N LEU A 115 -22.02 -7.63 -4.43
CA LEU A 115 -22.77 -8.66 -5.15
C LEU A 115 -21.91 -9.80 -5.67
N MET A 116 -20.57 -9.71 -5.55
CA MET A 116 -19.67 -10.77 -5.98
C MET A 116 -20.06 -12.12 -5.34
N PRO A 117 -20.10 -13.22 -6.12
CA PRO A 117 -20.52 -14.52 -5.61
C PRO A 117 -19.54 -15.07 -4.56
N TYR A 118 -19.97 -15.10 -3.30
CA TYR A 118 -19.19 -15.65 -2.18
C TYR A 118 -19.36 -17.17 -2.00
N TRP A 119 -20.36 -17.75 -2.66
CA TRP A 119 -20.70 -19.18 -2.62
C TRP A 119 -20.01 -20.02 -3.71
N LEU A 120 -19.26 -19.41 -4.62
CA LEU A 120 -18.55 -20.15 -5.66
C LEU A 120 -17.22 -20.69 -5.12
N GLU A 121 -17.07 -22.02 -5.11
CA GLU A 121 -15.86 -22.70 -4.62
C GLU A 121 -14.57 -22.24 -5.33
N ASN A 122 -14.66 -21.94 -6.64
CA ASN A 122 -13.55 -21.42 -7.45
C ASN A 122 -13.69 -19.92 -7.78
N GLY A 123 -14.44 -19.18 -6.96
CA GLY A 123 -14.65 -17.74 -7.12
C GLY A 123 -13.47 -16.89 -6.65
N LEU A 124 -13.53 -15.58 -6.89
CA LEU A 124 -12.49 -14.63 -6.46
C LEU A 124 -12.26 -14.63 -4.94
N LEU A 125 -13.30 -14.95 -4.16
CA LEU A 125 -13.25 -14.99 -2.70
C LEU A 125 -12.60 -16.26 -2.14
N SER A 126 -12.38 -17.32 -2.94
CA SER A 126 -11.60 -18.49 -2.49
C SER A 126 -10.09 -18.31 -2.69
N ASN A 127 -9.66 -17.27 -3.44
CA ASN A 127 -8.24 -16.97 -3.65
C ASN A 127 -7.65 -16.18 -2.47
N LYS A 128 -6.97 -16.89 -1.55
CA LYS A 128 -6.34 -16.28 -0.37
C LYS A 128 -5.34 -15.18 -0.70
N VAL A 129 -4.51 -15.36 -1.74
CA VAL A 129 -3.47 -14.37 -2.13
C VAL A 129 -4.13 -13.08 -2.60
N PHE A 130 -5.18 -13.19 -3.40
CA PHE A 130 -5.99 -12.06 -3.83
C PHE A 130 -6.63 -11.34 -2.65
N LEU A 131 -7.26 -12.06 -1.71
CA LEU A 131 -7.87 -11.47 -0.52
C LEU A 131 -6.86 -10.75 0.38
N ASP A 132 -5.69 -11.34 0.61
CA ASP A 132 -4.63 -10.74 1.41
C ASP A 132 -4.12 -9.44 0.78
N ASP A 133 -4.00 -9.40 -0.56
CA ASP A 133 -3.63 -8.19 -1.29
C ASP A 133 -4.74 -7.12 -1.24
N ARG A 134 -6.00 -7.51 -1.46
CA ARG A 134 -7.15 -6.59 -1.39
C ARG A 134 -7.35 -6.03 0.01
N GLN A 135 -7.10 -6.81 1.06
CA GLN A 135 -7.11 -6.31 2.43
C GLN A 135 -6.09 -5.16 2.62
N LYS A 136 -4.88 -5.31 2.09
CA LYS A 136 -3.86 -4.23 2.13
C LYS A 136 -4.27 -3.03 1.27
N LEU A 137 -4.83 -3.28 0.10
CA LEU A 137 -5.34 -2.23 -0.79
C LEU A 137 -6.44 -1.39 -0.10
N MET A 138 -7.32 -2.03 0.67
CA MET A 138 -8.45 -1.41 1.36
C MET A 138 -8.13 -0.91 2.77
N GLY A 139 -6.84 -0.72 3.12
CA GLY A 139 -6.46 -0.17 4.42
C GLY A 139 -6.68 -1.10 5.61
N GLY A 140 -6.66 -2.42 5.40
CA GLY A 140 -6.70 -3.45 6.45
C GLY A 140 -8.03 -4.20 6.58
N ARG A 141 -9.09 -3.76 5.90
CA ARG A 141 -10.40 -4.45 5.93
C ARG A 141 -10.40 -5.65 4.98
N ARG A 142 -10.59 -6.85 5.54
CA ARG A 142 -10.66 -8.09 4.76
C ARG A 142 -12.07 -8.33 4.23
N MET A 143 -12.19 -8.79 2.99
CA MET A 143 -13.45 -9.37 2.48
C MET A 143 -13.58 -10.81 2.98
N THR A 144 -14.69 -11.14 3.63
CA THR A 144 -15.03 -12.50 4.09
C THR A 144 -16.40 -12.87 3.56
N ALA A 145 -16.70 -14.16 3.42
CA ALA A 145 -18.00 -14.61 2.92
C ALA A 145 -19.16 -14.05 3.75
N GLU A 146 -19.01 -14.03 5.08
CA GLU A 146 -20.01 -13.49 6.01
C GLU A 146 -20.22 -11.99 5.82
N ALA A 147 -19.14 -11.22 5.60
CA ALA A 147 -19.23 -9.79 5.34
C ALA A 147 -19.88 -9.49 3.98
N MET A 148 -19.60 -10.33 2.96
CA MET A 148 -20.23 -10.23 1.65
C MET A 148 -21.71 -10.57 1.71
N GLU A 149 -22.08 -11.63 2.42
CA GLU A 149 -23.47 -12.03 2.67
C GLU A 149 -24.24 -10.92 3.39
N ALA A 150 -23.69 -10.38 4.47
CA ALA A 150 -24.31 -9.30 5.23
C ALA A 150 -24.47 -8.00 4.42
N GLY A 151 -23.53 -7.69 3.52
CA GLY A 151 -23.59 -6.50 2.66
C GLY A 151 -24.46 -6.66 1.42
N ARG A 152 -24.81 -7.89 1.04
CA ARG A 152 -25.51 -8.19 -0.21
C ARG A 152 -26.89 -7.51 -0.33
N PRO A 153 -27.75 -7.45 0.71
CA PRO A 153 -29.04 -6.76 0.62
C PRO A 153 -28.91 -5.29 0.21
N ASP A 154 -27.98 -4.56 0.82
CA ASP A 154 -27.69 -3.16 0.45
C ASP A 154 -27.21 -3.06 -1.00
N GLY A 155 -26.31 -3.97 -1.42
CA GLY A 155 -25.85 -4.04 -2.79
C GLY A 155 -27.00 -4.20 -3.77
N LEU A 156 -27.91 -5.15 -3.51
CA LEU A 156 -29.06 -5.44 -4.38
C LEU A 156 -29.99 -4.22 -4.46
N GLN A 157 -30.34 -3.61 -3.33
CA GLN A 157 -31.21 -2.44 -3.30
C GLN A 157 -30.63 -1.25 -4.09
N ASN A 158 -29.32 -1.00 -3.95
CA ASN A 158 -28.67 0.10 -4.67
C ASN A 158 -28.60 -0.17 -6.17
N ILE A 159 -28.24 -1.39 -6.56
CA ILE A 159 -28.19 -1.77 -7.98
C ILE A 159 -29.58 -1.78 -8.62
N GLN A 160 -30.63 -2.16 -7.88
CA GLN A 160 -32.00 -2.13 -8.38
C GLN A 160 -32.44 -0.70 -8.76
N GLN A 161 -32.08 0.28 -7.93
CA GLN A 161 -32.35 1.69 -8.20
C GLN A 161 -31.53 2.20 -9.39
N ALA A 162 -30.26 1.78 -9.51
CA ALA A 162 -29.41 2.16 -10.63
C ALA A 162 -29.93 1.62 -11.97
N LEU A 163 -30.35 0.35 -12.00
CA LEU A 163 -30.99 -0.26 -13.17
C LEU A 163 -32.31 0.43 -13.51
N ALA A 164 -33.14 0.76 -12.51
CA ALA A 164 -34.38 1.49 -12.73
C ALA A 164 -34.12 2.87 -13.34
N LEU A 165 -33.15 3.64 -12.80
CA LEU A 165 -32.77 4.94 -13.34
C LEU A 165 -32.34 4.86 -14.82
N LEU A 166 -31.52 3.87 -15.18
CA LEU A 166 -31.12 3.68 -16.57
C LEU A 166 -32.32 3.29 -17.45
N GLU A 167 -33.13 2.34 -17.01
CA GLU A 167 -34.26 1.79 -17.77
C GLU A 167 -35.40 2.81 -17.99
N THR A 168 -35.77 3.56 -16.94
CA THR A 168 -36.97 4.40 -16.93
C THR A 168 -36.66 5.88 -17.11
N THR A 169 -35.39 6.27 -17.19
CA THR A 169 -35.01 7.68 -17.39
C THR A 169 -34.05 7.84 -18.55
N PHE A 170 -32.84 7.28 -18.48
CA PHE A 170 -31.85 7.51 -19.53
C PHE A 170 -32.19 6.83 -20.85
N LEU A 171 -32.73 5.61 -20.80
CA LEU A 171 -33.07 4.83 -21.99
C LEU A 171 -34.59 4.84 -22.30
N ALA A 172 -35.39 5.58 -21.52
CA ALA A 172 -36.85 5.49 -21.57
C ALA A 172 -37.45 5.80 -22.96
N ASP A 173 -36.81 6.69 -23.72
CA ASP A 173 -37.23 7.10 -25.06
C ASP A 173 -36.77 6.14 -26.19
N GLY A 174 -36.13 5.02 -25.83
CA GLY A 174 -35.70 4.00 -26.78
C GLY A 174 -34.39 4.34 -27.50
N ARG A 175 -33.65 5.37 -27.07
CA ARG A 175 -32.31 5.65 -27.58
C ARG A 175 -31.38 4.44 -27.43
N GLU A 176 -30.44 4.31 -28.35
CA GLU A 176 -29.50 3.18 -28.34
C GLU A 176 -28.28 3.40 -27.44
N TRP A 177 -27.83 4.65 -27.31
CA TRP A 177 -26.68 5.08 -26.51
C TRP A 177 -27.11 6.12 -25.47
N VAL A 178 -26.41 6.23 -24.34
CA VAL A 178 -26.89 7.01 -23.18
C VAL A 178 -27.10 8.51 -23.49
N LEU A 179 -26.32 9.06 -24.43
CA LEU A 179 -26.45 10.44 -24.90
C LEU A 179 -27.39 10.60 -26.11
N GLY A 180 -27.95 9.52 -26.65
CA GLY A 180 -28.81 9.56 -27.83
C GLY A 180 -28.08 9.83 -29.14
N THR A 181 -26.77 9.60 -29.17
CA THR A 181 -25.93 9.68 -30.37
C THR A 181 -26.18 8.49 -31.31
N ASN A 182 -25.58 8.50 -32.51
CA ASN A 182 -25.65 7.36 -33.45
C ASN A 182 -24.60 6.27 -33.14
N GLU A 183 -23.48 6.65 -32.52
CA GLU A 183 -22.39 5.77 -32.11
C GLU A 183 -22.15 5.91 -30.60
N PRO A 184 -21.56 4.90 -29.92
CA PRO A 184 -21.25 5.02 -28.49
C PRO A 184 -20.25 6.13 -28.26
N THR A 185 -20.33 6.77 -27.11
CA THR A 185 -19.40 7.83 -26.68
C THR A 185 -18.62 7.38 -25.45
N VAL A 186 -17.70 8.23 -24.98
CA VAL A 186 -17.07 7.98 -23.66
C VAL A 186 -18.10 7.95 -22.52
N ALA A 187 -19.24 8.62 -22.67
CA ALA A 187 -20.31 8.53 -21.66
C ALA A 187 -20.85 7.11 -21.52
N ASP A 188 -20.95 6.35 -22.62
CA ASP A 188 -21.35 4.94 -22.56
C ASP A 188 -20.29 4.11 -21.83
N ILE A 189 -19.00 4.33 -22.10
CA ILE A 189 -17.89 3.65 -21.39
C ILE A 189 -17.94 3.96 -19.88
N ASP A 190 -18.14 5.23 -19.52
CA ASP A 190 -18.19 5.70 -18.14
C ASP A 190 -19.42 5.17 -17.38
N ALA A 191 -20.53 4.89 -18.09
CA ALA A 191 -21.76 4.37 -17.50
C ALA A 191 -21.82 2.83 -17.44
N VAL A 192 -21.40 2.12 -18.50
CA VAL A 192 -21.77 0.72 -18.74
C VAL A 192 -20.99 -0.29 -17.91
N TRP A 193 -19.73 0.01 -17.60
CA TRP A 193 -18.77 -0.98 -17.10
C TRP A 193 -19.19 -1.76 -15.84
N PRO A 194 -19.89 -1.21 -14.81
CA PRO A 194 -20.31 -2.00 -13.66
C PRO A 194 -21.48 -2.93 -14.00
N PHE A 195 -22.33 -2.53 -14.94
CA PHE A 195 -23.50 -3.30 -15.38
C PHE A 195 -23.08 -4.42 -16.32
N GLU A 196 -22.15 -4.15 -17.23
CA GLU A 196 -21.48 -5.16 -18.04
C GLU A 196 -20.84 -6.22 -17.14
N TRP A 197 -20.10 -5.81 -16.11
CA TRP A 197 -19.47 -6.74 -15.18
C TRP A 197 -20.50 -7.67 -14.51
N MET A 198 -21.66 -7.17 -14.11
CA MET A 198 -22.70 -8.02 -13.49
C MET A 198 -23.44 -8.92 -14.49
N ILE A 199 -23.70 -8.41 -15.71
CA ILE A 199 -24.61 -9.04 -16.67
C ILE A 199 -23.87 -10.03 -17.58
N VAL A 200 -22.63 -9.72 -17.95
CA VAL A 200 -21.88 -10.42 -19.00
C VAL A 200 -20.74 -11.26 -18.43
N ASP A 201 -20.06 -10.79 -17.37
CA ASP A 201 -18.90 -11.49 -16.83
C ASP A 201 -19.29 -12.84 -16.21
N ARG A 202 -18.60 -13.90 -16.62
CA ARG A 202 -18.86 -15.28 -16.16
C ARG A 202 -18.59 -15.46 -14.66
N GLY A 203 -17.64 -14.72 -14.10
CA GLY A 203 -17.31 -14.70 -12.68
C GLY A 203 -18.37 -14.03 -11.82
N MET A 204 -19.29 -13.28 -12.42
CA MET A 204 -20.44 -12.67 -11.75
C MET A 204 -21.74 -13.45 -11.98
N ARG A 205 -21.71 -14.61 -12.63
CA ARG A 205 -22.91 -15.42 -12.85
C ARG A 205 -23.60 -15.77 -11.52
N GLY A 206 -24.91 -15.51 -11.44
CA GLY A 206 -25.72 -15.70 -10.23
C GLY A 206 -25.66 -14.55 -9.23
N SER A 207 -24.90 -13.48 -9.50
CA SER A 207 -24.82 -12.31 -8.62
C SER A 207 -26.14 -11.54 -8.54
N LEU A 208 -26.97 -11.63 -9.58
CA LEU A 208 -28.27 -10.96 -9.69
C LEU A 208 -29.40 -12.00 -9.73
N PRO A 209 -30.37 -11.95 -8.79
CA PRO A 209 -31.57 -12.79 -8.86
C PRO A 209 -32.47 -12.41 -10.06
N ASP A 210 -32.73 -13.34 -10.97
CA ASP A 210 -33.46 -13.08 -12.22
C ASP A 210 -34.86 -12.47 -12.01
N GLU A 211 -35.56 -12.85 -10.93
CA GLU A 211 -36.91 -12.36 -10.61
C GLU A 211 -36.97 -10.82 -10.48
N HIS A 212 -35.91 -10.21 -9.96
CA HIS A 212 -35.88 -8.78 -9.68
C HIS A 212 -34.94 -8.00 -10.59
N PHE A 213 -33.98 -8.66 -11.23
CA PHE A 213 -32.89 -8.03 -11.97
C PHE A 213 -32.79 -8.48 -13.42
N GLY A 214 -33.61 -9.46 -13.83
CA GLY A 214 -33.53 -10.05 -15.16
C GLY A 214 -34.00 -9.13 -16.28
N GLU A 215 -33.66 -9.54 -17.50
CA GLU A 215 -33.95 -8.80 -18.74
C GLU A 215 -35.44 -8.50 -18.96
N LYS A 216 -36.35 -9.34 -18.46
CA LYS A 216 -37.79 -9.07 -18.55
C LYS A 216 -38.18 -7.76 -17.87
N ARG A 217 -37.45 -7.36 -16.82
CA ARG A 217 -37.70 -6.14 -16.04
C ARG A 217 -36.90 -4.94 -16.54
N TYR A 218 -35.69 -5.17 -17.03
CA TYR A 218 -34.79 -4.13 -17.52
C TYR A 218 -34.36 -4.35 -18.98
N PRO A 219 -35.31 -4.50 -19.92
CA PRO A 219 -34.99 -4.91 -21.29
C PRO A 219 -34.10 -3.91 -22.02
N ARG A 220 -34.24 -2.61 -21.77
CA ARG A 220 -33.45 -1.58 -22.46
C ARG A 220 -32.01 -1.56 -21.95
N VAL A 221 -31.81 -1.71 -20.64
CA VAL A 221 -30.45 -1.78 -20.07
C VAL A 221 -29.70 -3.00 -20.60
N TYR A 222 -30.32 -4.18 -20.61
CA TYR A 222 -29.68 -5.39 -21.13
C TYR A 222 -29.40 -5.27 -22.63
N ALA A 223 -30.31 -4.68 -23.41
CA ALA A 223 -30.09 -4.42 -24.82
C ALA A 223 -28.92 -3.46 -25.05
N TRP A 224 -28.83 -2.37 -24.27
CA TRP A 224 -27.73 -1.40 -24.33
C TRP A 224 -26.38 -2.04 -24.00
N VAL A 225 -26.28 -2.81 -22.90
CA VAL A 225 -25.04 -3.51 -22.52
C VAL A 225 -24.57 -4.47 -23.62
N ARG A 226 -25.48 -5.28 -24.19
CA ARG A 226 -25.13 -6.20 -25.28
C ARG A 226 -24.72 -5.46 -26.56
N ARG A 227 -25.41 -4.38 -26.91
CA ARG A 227 -25.09 -3.56 -28.07
C ARG A 227 -23.71 -2.92 -27.93
N PHE A 228 -23.42 -2.36 -26.76
CA PHE A 228 -22.12 -1.81 -26.42
C PHE A 228 -21.02 -2.87 -26.60
N MET A 229 -21.20 -4.06 -26.02
CA MET A 229 -20.20 -5.13 -26.14
C MET A 229 -20.04 -5.68 -27.56
N ALA A 230 -21.12 -5.73 -28.35
CA ALA A 230 -21.04 -6.10 -29.75
C ALA A 230 -20.21 -5.10 -30.57
N GLU A 231 -20.40 -3.80 -30.33
CA GLU A 231 -19.64 -2.74 -31.01
C GLU A 231 -18.17 -2.73 -30.58
N VAL A 232 -17.90 -2.89 -29.29
CA VAL A 232 -16.55 -3.05 -28.75
C VAL A 232 -15.82 -4.23 -29.38
N GLU A 233 -16.46 -5.40 -29.49
CA GLU A 233 -15.85 -6.58 -30.10
C GLU A 233 -15.61 -6.40 -31.60
N ARG A 234 -16.57 -5.80 -32.32
CA ARG A 234 -16.42 -5.48 -33.74
C ARG A 234 -15.20 -4.58 -33.98
N LYS A 235 -15.05 -3.53 -33.18
CA LYS A 235 -13.93 -2.59 -33.25
C LYS A 235 -12.61 -3.22 -32.82
N ARG A 236 -12.62 -4.09 -31.80
CA ARG A 236 -11.44 -4.86 -31.36
C ARG A 236 -10.88 -5.71 -32.48
N GLN A 237 -11.73 -6.40 -33.24
CA GLN A 237 -11.32 -7.25 -34.37
C GLN A 237 -10.67 -6.45 -35.51
N SER A 238 -11.05 -5.18 -35.68
CA SER A 238 -10.45 -4.28 -36.67
C SER A 238 -9.22 -3.52 -36.16
N THR A 239 -8.94 -3.57 -34.85
CA THR A 239 -7.78 -2.90 -34.25
C THR A 239 -6.55 -3.81 -34.35
N GLU A 240 -5.38 -3.23 -34.60
CA GLU A 240 -4.10 -3.96 -34.59
C GLU A 240 -3.93 -4.74 -33.27
N LYS A 241 -3.49 -6.00 -33.36
CA LYS A 241 -3.23 -6.82 -32.17
C LYS A 241 -2.05 -6.23 -31.38
N PRO A 242 -2.17 -6.06 -30.05
CA PRO A 242 -1.08 -5.49 -29.27
C PRO A 242 0.10 -6.43 -29.17
N VAL A 243 1.32 -5.88 -29.19
CA VAL A 243 2.53 -6.65 -28.87
C VAL A 243 2.67 -6.72 -27.35
N GLY A 244 2.85 -7.92 -26.81
CA GLY A 244 3.16 -8.14 -25.40
C GLY A 244 4.64 -7.84 -25.11
N LEU A 245 4.90 -6.91 -24.20
CA LEU A 245 6.25 -6.53 -23.75
C LEU A 245 6.56 -7.17 -22.41
N ASP A 246 7.74 -7.79 -22.31
CA ASP A 246 8.32 -8.18 -21.02
C ASP A 246 8.87 -6.97 -20.25
N GLY A 247 9.24 -7.18 -18.98
CA GLY A 247 9.70 -6.10 -18.10
C GLY A 247 10.92 -5.35 -18.63
N SER A 248 11.87 -6.04 -19.28
CA SER A 248 13.06 -5.43 -19.89
C SER A 248 12.70 -4.57 -21.11
N SER A 249 11.96 -5.13 -22.05
CA SER A 249 11.58 -4.47 -23.30
C SER A 249 10.68 -3.27 -23.04
N MET A 250 9.75 -3.40 -22.09
CA MET A 250 8.93 -2.29 -21.61
C MET A 250 9.80 -1.19 -21.00
N ARG A 251 10.68 -1.54 -20.06
CA ARG A 251 11.54 -0.58 -19.36
C ARG A 251 12.39 0.20 -20.36
N ASP A 252 13.06 -0.48 -21.28
CA ASP A 252 13.93 0.14 -22.26
C ASP A 252 13.15 1.09 -23.18
N ARG A 253 11.95 0.69 -23.60
CA ARG A 253 11.09 1.55 -24.43
C ARG A 253 10.63 2.81 -23.69
N VAL A 254 10.24 2.69 -22.42
CA VAL A 254 9.84 3.86 -21.62
C VAL A 254 11.03 4.79 -21.36
N LEU A 255 12.20 4.25 -20.99
CA LEU A 255 13.38 5.06 -20.67
C LEU A 255 14.03 5.73 -21.88
N ASN A 256 13.89 5.15 -23.07
CA ASN A 256 14.40 5.71 -24.32
C ASN A 256 13.36 6.53 -25.10
N GLY A 257 12.08 6.47 -24.70
CA GLY A 257 11.02 7.24 -25.31
C GLY A 257 11.17 8.76 -25.13
N GLN A 258 10.45 9.50 -25.96
CA GLN A 258 10.34 10.96 -25.82
C GLN A 258 9.13 11.31 -24.94
N SER A 259 9.23 12.41 -24.20
CA SER A 259 8.07 12.95 -23.50
C SER A 259 7.30 13.85 -24.46
N ALA A 260 5.97 13.84 -24.39
CA ALA A 260 5.16 14.82 -25.11
C ALA A 260 5.56 16.22 -24.62
N SER A 261 5.77 17.16 -25.55
CA SER A 261 6.16 18.54 -25.24
C SER A 261 5.06 19.36 -24.56
N GLU A 262 4.07 18.73 -23.91
CA GLU A 262 3.04 19.44 -23.18
C GLU A 262 3.73 20.26 -22.08
N ALA A 263 3.62 21.59 -22.18
CA ALA A 263 4.00 22.47 -21.10
C ALA A 263 3.13 22.10 -19.90
N THR A 264 3.74 21.49 -18.89
CA THR A 264 3.06 21.25 -17.62
C THR A 264 2.73 22.61 -17.01
N SER A 265 1.45 22.98 -16.99
CA SER A 265 1.02 24.20 -16.33
C SER A 265 1.26 24.09 -14.82
N PHE A 266 1.56 25.22 -14.19
CA PHE A 266 1.81 25.27 -12.76
C PHE A 266 1.03 26.44 -12.14
N GLU A 267 0.02 26.11 -11.35
CA GLU A 267 -0.78 27.05 -10.58
C GLU A 267 0.01 27.51 -9.34
N SER A 268 0.54 28.74 -9.38
CA SER A 268 1.39 29.28 -8.31
C SER A 268 0.64 29.59 -7.01
N ASN A 269 -0.69 29.72 -7.06
CA ASN A 269 -1.56 30.01 -5.91
C ASN A 269 -2.49 28.84 -5.56
N ASP A 270 -2.01 27.60 -5.75
CA ASP A 270 -2.75 26.39 -5.39
C ASP A 270 -2.98 26.27 -3.87
N ALA A 271 -4.16 25.81 -3.47
CA ALA A 271 -4.55 25.66 -2.07
C ALA A 271 -3.63 24.73 -1.24
N LEU A 272 -2.94 23.80 -1.90
CA LEU A 272 -1.97 22.89 -1.27
C LEU A 272 -0.66 23.57 -0.88
N LYS A 273 -0.41 24.81 -1.36
CA LYS A 273 0.80 25.60 -1.08
C LYS A 273 2.11 24.87 -1.43
N VAL A 274 2.04 23.98 -2.42
CA VAL A 274 3.21 23.30 -3.00
C VAL A 274 3.78 24.12 -4.16
N GLN A 275 5.10 24.05 -4.35
CA GLN A 275 5.81 24.85 -5.34
C GLN A 275 6.48 23.97 -6.39
N HIS A 276 6.69 24.55 -7.58
CA HIS A 276 7.40 23.87 -8.65
C HIS A 276 8.80 23.49 -8.19
N GLY A 277 9.22 22.26 -8.49
CA GLY A 277 10.51 21.73 -8.06
C GLY A 277 10.51 21.14 -6.65
N GLU A 278 9.42 21.25 -5.88
CA GLU A 278 9.32 20.57 -4.59
C GLU A 278 9.16 19.07 -4.78
N GLU A 279 9.76 18.31 -3.88
CA GLU A 279 9.57 16.87 -3.86
C GLU A 279 8.26 16.50 -3.17
N VAL A 280 7.43 15.70 -3.83
CA VAL A 280 6.09 15.37 -3.36
C VAL A 280 5.83 13.87 -3.44
N GLU A 281 4.98 13.39 -2.54
CA GLU A 281 4.33 12.09 -2.66
C GLU A 281 2.93 12.28 -3.24
N VAL A 282 2.60 11.48 -4.26
CA VAL A 282 1.27 11.43 -4.86
C VAL A 282 0.68 10.03 -4.71
N TYR A 283 -0.53 9.95 -4.17
CA TYR A 283 -1.25 8.69 -3.94
C TYR A 283 -2.76 8.91 -3.93
N PRO A 284 -3.58 7.86 -4.19
CA PRO A 284 -5.03 7.99 -4.11
C PRO A 284 -5.47 8.41 -2.70
N SER A 285 -6.45 9.30 -2.59
CA SER A 285 -7.03 9.70 -1.29
C SER A 285 -8.17 8.79 -0.83
N ASP A 286 -8.65 7.90 -1.72
CA ASP A 286 -9.73 6.95 -1.47
C ASP A 286 -9.18 5.62 -0.90
N TYR A 287 -8.90 4.63 -1.75
CA TYR A 287 -8.34 3.32 -1.44
C TYR A 287 -7.03 3.11 -2.19
N GLY A 288 -6.19 2.18 -1.73
CA GLY A 288 -4.88 1.93 -2.35
C GLY A 288 -3.79 2.96 -1.99
N GLN A 289 -3.98 3.69 -0.88
CA GLN A 289 -3.10 4.76 -0.40
C GLN A 289 -1.64 4.31 -0.13
N MET A 290 -1.41 3.00 0.05
CA MET A 290 -0.07 2.45 0.30
C MET A 290 0.86 2.48 -0.94
N GLY A 291 0.31 2.56 -2.16
CA GLY A 291 1.12 2.64 -3.38
C GLY A 291 1.40 4.09 -3.76
N LYS A 292 2.40 4.69 -3.12
CA LYS A 292 2.79 6.09 -3.34
C LYS A 292 3.82 6.20 -4.43
N SER A 293 3.64 7.15 -5.34
CA SER A 293 4.69 7.56 -6.27
C SER A 293 5.33 8.85 -5.77
N THR A 294 6.64 8.95 -5.88
CA THR A 294 7.39 10.10 -5.37
C THR A 294 8.28 10.68 -6.45
N GLY A 295 8.43 12.00 -6.45
CA GLY A 295 9.24 12.70 -7.43
C GLY A 295 9.19 14.21 -7.27
N ILE A 296 9.90 14.90 -8.15
CA ILE A 296 9.92 16.36 -8.22
C ILE A 296 8.66 16.85 -8.90
N LEU A 297 7.90 17.71 -8.24
CA LEU A 297 6.70 18.32 -8.79
C LEU A 297 7.05 19.24 -9.96
N VAL A 298 6.64 18.87 -11.17
CA VAL A 298 6.90 19.61 -12.41
C VAL A 298 5.63 20.13 -13.08
N GLY A 299 4.46 19.66 -12.65
CA GLY A 299 3.16 20.13 -13.14
C GLY A 299 2.11 20.11 -12.04
N LEU A 300 1.32 21.18 -11.97
CA LEU A 300 0.25 21.33 -10.99
C LEU A 300 -0.87 22.19 -11.59
N GLY A 301 -1.81 21.54 -12.26
CA GLY A 301 -3.00 22.19 -12.82
C GLY A 301 -4.26 21.90 -12.00
N LEU A 302 -5.40 22.40 -12.50
CA LEU A 302 -6.72 22.18 -11.90
C LEU A 302 -7.13 20.70 -11.90
N THR A 303 -6.79 19.97 -12.97
CA THR A 303 -7.25 18.60 -13.20
C THR A 303 -6.14 17.55 -13.11
N GLU A 304 -4.88 17.97 -13.18
CA GLU A 304 -3.72 17.08 -13.29
C GLU A 304 -2.56 17.53 -12.40
N VAL A 305 -1.82 16.57 -11.86
CA VAL A 305 -0.52 16.78 -11.21
C VAL A 305 0.52 15.87 -11.89
N VAL A 306 1.73 16.40 -12.08
CA VAL A 306 2.83 15.70 -12.74
C VAL A 306 4.07 15.76 -11.86
N ILE A 307 4.62 14.58 -11.57
CA ILE A 307 5.91 14.45 -10.88
C ILE A 307 6.94 13.85 -11.84
N LYS A 308 8.18 14.31 -11.74
CA LYS A 308 9.33 13.70 -12.40
C LYS A 308 10.03 12.78 -11.41
N ASN A 309 9.99 11.47 -11.66
CA ASN A 309 10.64 10.50 -10.78
C ASN A 309 12.17 10.48 -11.00
N ARG A 310 12.88 9.65 -10.23
CA ARG A 310 14.36 9.63 -10.24
C ARG A 310 14.97 9.14 -11.56
N LEU A 311 14.17 8.47 -12.40
CA LEU A 311 14.57 8.00 -13.73
C LEU A 311 14.26 9.04 -14.82
N GLY A 312 13.72 10.20 -14.45
CA GLY A 312 13.35 11.26 -15.36
C GLY A 312 12.06 10.99 -16.14
N ILE A 313 11.25 10.04 -15.69
CA ILE A 313 9.91 9.75 -16.22
C ILE A 313 8.92 10.73 -15.58
N HIS A 314 8.01 11.28 -16.37
CA HIS A 314 6.89 12.06 -15.86
C HIS A 314 5.75 11.12 -15.51
N VAL A 315 5.31 11.15 -14.26
CA VAL A 315 4.19 10.35 -13.77
C VAL A 315 3.03 11.29 -13.49
N HIS A 316 1.94 11.07 -14.20
CA HIS A 316 0.77 11.93 -14.23
C HIS A 316 -0.37 11.31 -13.42
N PHE A 317 -1.03 12.14 -12.62
CA PHE A 317 -2.19 11.76 -11.81
C PHE A 317 -3.29 12.80 -11.95
N PRO A 318 -4.57 12.40 -11.91
CA PRO A 318 -5.64 13.39 -11.79
C PRO A 318 -5.56 14.06 -10.41
N ARG A 319 -6.01 15.30 -10.30
CA ARG A 319 -6.13 16.00 -9.02
C ARG A 319 -7.26 15.46 -8.15
N TRP A 320 -8.33 15.00 -8.80
CA TRP A 320 -9.51 14.48 -8.13
C TRP A 320 -9.24 13.10 -7.53
N ASN A 321 -9.54 12.92 -6.24
CA ASN A 321 -9.26 11.69 -5.47
C ASN A 321 -7.79 11.29 -5.35
N PHE A 322 -6.89 12.28 -5.42
CA PHE A 322 -5.47 12.10 -5.12
C PHE A 322 -5.01 13.10 -4.07
N SER A 323 -4.16 12.61 -3.18
CA SER A 323 -3.43 13.43 -2.22
C SER A 323 -2.06 13.75 -2.80
N ILE A 324 -1.74 15.04 -2.85
CA ILE A 324 -0.41 15.56 -3.13
C ILE A 324 0.07 16.13 -1.82
N VAL A 325 1.01 15.42 -1.20
CA VAL A 325 1.60 15.85 0.06
C VAL A 325 3.00 16.27 -0.29
N LYS A 326 3.43 17.46 0.16
CA LYS A 326 4.87 17.75 0.20
C LYS A 326 5.46 16.53 0.86
N SER A 327 6.33 15.85 0.13
CA SER A 327 7.18 14.92 0.81
C SER A 327 7.88 15.85 1.78
N GLY A 328 7.50 15.83 3.07
CA GLY A 328 8.26 16.59 4.06
C GLY A 328 9.62 15.99 3.87
N GLY A 329 10.54 16.73 3.21
CA GLY A 329 11.41 16.26 2.11
C GLY A 329 11.68 14.77 2.15
N ILE A 330 11.58 14.02 1.03
CA ILE A 330 11.78 12.56 1.04
C ILE A 330 12.82 12.26 2.09
N GLN A 331 12.37 11.48 3.09
CA GLN A 331 13.20 10.61 3.89
C GLN A 331 14.22 10.02 2.93
N GLN A 332 15.34 10.74 2.75
CA GLN A 332 16.56 10.15 2.30
C GLN A 332 16.66 8.96 3.24
N SER A 333 16.70 7.74 2.70
CA SER A 333 17.59 6.75 3.30
C SER A 333 18.79 7.58 3.75
N PRO A 334 19.10 7.63 5.06
CA PRO A 334 20.03 8.59 5.60
C PRO A 334 21.17 8.71 4.62
N LYS A 335 21.53 9.94 4.21
CA LYS A 335 22.74 10.13 3.39
C LYS A 335 23.75 9.12 3.89
N PRO A 336 24.29 8.22 3.05
CA PRO A 336 25.27 7.25 3.50
C PRO A 336 26.22 8.03 4.36
N VAL A 337 26.28 7.66 5.65
CA VAL A 337 27.11 8.36 6.61
C VAL A 337 28.45 8.49 5.93
N THR A 338 28.84 9.74 5.69
CA THR A 338 30.00 10.08 4.86
C THR A 338 31.15 9.15 5.24
N ALA A 339 31.55 8.35 4.25
CA ALA A 339 32.52 7.28 4.38
C ALA A 339 33.71 7.69 5.24
N ARG A 340 33.89 7.01 6.38
CA ARG A 340 35.20 6.89 7.05
C ARG A 340 35.51 5.51 7.63
N SER A 341 34.60 4.52 7.57
CA SER A 341 34.92 3.13 7.94
C SER A 341 34.23 2.13 7.01
N LYS A 342 34.93 1.02 6.69
CA LYS A 342 34.36 -0.12 5.97
C LYS A 342 33.29 -0.76 6.86
N ILE A 343 32.01 -0.69 6.46
CA ILE A 343 30.92 -1.36 7.18
C ILE A 343 31.14 -2.87 7.05
N PRO A 344 31.33 -3.62 8.15
CA PRO A 344 31.53 -5.06 8.08
C PRO A 344 30.24 -5.75 7.64
N GLN A 345 30.35 -6.94 7.04
CA GLN A 345 29.18 -7.83 6.96
C GLN A 345 28.83 -8.31 8.38
N MET A 346 27.53 -8.46 8.63
CA MET A 346 27.03 -8.80 9.95
C MET A 346 25.96 -9.87 9.84
N LYS A 347 25.86 -10.72 10.86
CA LYS A 347 24.77 -11.67 11.03
C LYS A 347 24.00 -11.33 12.29
N LEU A 348 22.70 -11.09 12.20
CA LEU A 348 21.83 -10.89 13.35
C LEU A 348 21.05 -12.18 13.63
N ILE A 349 21.37 -12.78 14.77
CA ILE A 349 20.65 -13.94 15.32
C ILE A 349 19.42 -13.42 16.07
N TYR A 350 18.23 -13.78 15.59
CA TYR A 350 17.00 -13.09 15.97
C TYR A 350 15.76 -13.99 15.96
N HIS A 351 14.65 -13.44 16.46
CA HIS A 351 13.31 -13.92 16.20
C HIS A 351 12.35 -12.72 16.09
N PRO A 352 11.41 -12.68 15.13
CA PRO A 352 10.51 -11.53 14.96
C PRO A 352 9.61 -11.27 16.18
N PHE A 353 9.37 -12.29 17.01
CA PHE A 353 8.59 -12.15 18.26
C PHE A 353 9.40 -11.56 19.42
N SER A 354 10.73 -11.43 19.28
CA SER A 354 11.55 -10.80 20.31
C SER A 354 11.48 -9.28 20.17
N PRO A 355 10.90 -8.55 21.14
CA PRO A 355 10.83 -7.10 21.05
C PRO A 355 12.22 -6.47 21.12
N PHE A 356 13.18 -7.08 21.81
CA PHE A 356 14.59 -6.66 21.81
C PHE A 356 15.23 -6.79 20.43
N SER A 357 14.94 -7.87 19.69
CA SER A 357 15.41 -8.03 18.30
C SER A 357 14.81 -6.94 17.40
N ARG A 358 13.55 -6.58 17.65
CA ARG A 358 12.85 -5.56 16.90
C ARG A 358 13.45 -4.18 17.13
N VAL A 359 13.83 -3.83 18.36
CA VAL A 359 14.56 -2.58 18.65
C VAL A 359 15.83 -2.49 17.81
N VAL A 360 16.65 -3.53 17.83
CA VAL A 360 17.92 -3.59 17.09
C VAL A 360 17.69 -3.42 15.59
N PHE A 361 16.73 -4.16 15.03
CA PHE A 361 16.55 -4.18 13.58
C PHE A 361 15.79 -2.95 13.04
N VAL A 362 14.89 -2.35 13.84
CA VAL A 362 14.34 -1.01 13.54
C VAL A 362 15.46 0.01 13.47
N LEU A 363 16.36 0.05 14.47
CA LEU A 363 17.47 1.00 14.46
C LEU A 363 18.44 0.74 13.30
N ALA A 364 18.70 -0.52 12.93
CA ALA A 364 19.49 -0.83 11.75
C ALA A 364 18.87 -0.24 10.47
N HIS A 365 17.54 -0.25 10.33
CA HIS A 365 16.85 0.43 9.24
C HIS A 365 16.96 1.95 9.33
N GLU A 366 16.83 2.53 10.53
CA GLU A 366 17.01 3.97 10.76
C GLU A 366 18.39 4.46 10.36
N LEU A 367 19.42 3.65 10.57
CA LEU A 367 20.82 4.02 10.32
C LEU A 367 21.33 3.54 8.95
N GLY A 368 20.47 2.95 8.12
CA GLY A 368 20.88 2.40 6.81
C GLY A 368 21.75 1.14 6.88
N LEU A 369 21.89 0.52 8.04
CA LEU A 369 22.74 -0.66 8.25
C LEU A 369 22.05 -1.99 7.94
N ALA A 370 20.72 -2.00 7.79
CA ALA A 370 19.95 -3.24 7.61
C ALA A 370 20.35 -4.05 6.37
N GLU A 371 20.89 -3.42 5.32
CA GLU A 371 21.36 -4.11 4.11
C GLU A 371 22.66 -4.91 4.32
N HIS A 372 23.43 -4.57 5.36
CA HIS A 372 24.67 -5.24 5.74
C HIS A 372 24.45 -6.38 6.75
N ILE A 373 23.19 -6.73 7.02
CA ILE A 373 22.82 -7.72 8.02
C ILE A 373 22.18 -8.94 7.35
N ALA A 374 22.79 -10.11 7.51
CA ALA A 374 22.16 -11.40 7.27
C ALA A 374 21.33 -11.80 8.50
N LEU A 375 20.10 -12.26 8.28
CA LEU A 375 19.17 -12.61 9.36
C LEU A 375 19.18 -14.13 9.62
N GLN A 376 19.60 -14.55 10.81
CA GLN A 376 19.53 -15.95 11.25
C GLN A 376 18.39 -16.11 12.26
N LYS A 377 17.26 -16.65 11.81
CA LYS A 377 16.11 -16.90 12.68
C LYS A 377 16.40 -18.11 13.57
N VAL A 378 16.18 -17.95 14.87
CA VAL A 378 16.33 -19.01 15.88
C VAL A 378 15.22 -18.90 16.92
N VAL A 379 15.02 -19.94 17.71
CA VAL A 379 14.17 -19.86 18.91
C VAL A 379 14.96 -20.39 20.11
N VAL A 380 14.94 -19.61 21.20
CA VAL A 380 15.69 -19.90 22.43
C VAL A 380 14.77 -19.87 23.64
N CYS A 381 15.00 -20.76 24.59
CA CYS A 381 14.30 -20.78 25.88
C CYS A 381 15.21 -21.43 26.93
N PRO A 382 15.30 -20.93 28.17
CA PRO A 382 16.11 -21.56 29.22
C PRO A 382 15.73 -23.01 29.55
N VAL A 383 14.56 -23.46 29.12
CA VAL A 383 14.09 -24.85 29.27
C VAL A 383 14.06 -25.50 27.89
N PRO A 384 14.60 -26.74 27.75
CA PRO A 384 14.49 -27.48 26.49
C PRO A 384 13.03 -27.88 26.24
N ILE A 385 12.52 -27.50 25.08
CA ILE A 385 11.20 -27.84 24.56
C ILE A 385 11.43 -28.25 23.11
N GLU A 386 11.32 -29.55 22.85
CA GLU A 386 11.57 -30.16 21.55
C GLU A 386 10.72 -29.49 20.45
N GLY A 387 11.36 -29.10 19.34
CA GLY A 387 10.72 -28.42 18.22
C GLY A 387 10.43 -26.93 18.47
N TRP A 388 10.81 -26.39 19.64
CA TRP A 388 10.59 -24.99 19.97
C TRP A 388 11.82 -24.27 20.50
N SER A 389 12.72 -24.87 21.28
CA SER A 389 13.90 -24.16 21.84
C SER A 389 15.23 -24.84 21.54
N ASP A 390 15.35 -25.40 20.34
CA ASP A 390 16.46 -26.26 19.93
C ASP A 390 17.75 -25.49 19.59
N ASN A 391 17.72 -24.15 19.54
CA ASN A 391 18.87 -23.34 19.10
C ASN A 391 19.73 -22.76 20.24
N ASN A 392 19.49 -23.12 21.50
CA ASN A 392 20.24 -22.53 22.61
C ASN A 392 21.76 -22.68 22.44
N SER A 393 22.24 -23.85 22.03
CA SER A 393 23.66 -24.11 21.81
C SER A 393 24.23 -23.31 20.65
N ASP A 394 23.46 -23.13 19.56
CA ASP A 394 23.87 -22.32 18.41
C ASP A 394 24.08 -20.85 18.80
N VAL A 395 23.18 -20.32 19.66
CA VAL A 395 23.29 -18.95 20.17
C VAL A 395 24.40 -18.83 21.22
N ALA A 396 24.59 -19.86 22.06
CA ALA A 396 25.59 -19.88 23.11
C ALA A 396 27.04 -19.73 22.60
N LEU A 397 27.30 -20.07 21.33
CA LEU A 397 28.58 -19.83 20.66
C LEU A 397 28.98 -18.35 20.63
N TYR A 398 28.00 -17.44 20.57
CA TYR A 398 28.21 -15.99 20.42
C TYR A 398 27.67 -15.17 21.59
N ASN A 399 26.71 -15.72 22.34
CA ASN A 399 26.18 -15.12 23.55
C ASN A 399 26.02 -16.21 24.62
N PRO A 400 26.89 -16.26 25.64
CA PRO A 400 26.88 -17.34 26.64
C PRO A 400 25.55 -17.43 27.42
N MET A 401 24.72 -16.39 27.38
CA MET A 401 23.38 -16.40 27.98
C MET A 401 22.31 -17.07 27.11
N ALA A 402 22.64 -17.48 25.89
CA ALA A 402 21.72 -18.00 24.88
C ALA A 402 20.50 -17.08 24.65
N LYS A 403 20.69 -15.75 24.75
CA LYS A 403 19.63 -14.76 24.52
C LYS A 403 19.74 -14.13 23.13
N ILE A 404 18.59 -13.81 22.57
CA ILE A 404 18.47 -12.99 21.35
C ILE A 404 17.99 -11.56 21.71
N PRO A 405 18.39 -10.53 20.95
CA PRO A 405 19.24 -10.58 19.77
C PRO A 405 20.73 -10.79 20.10
N CYS A 406 21.47 -11.34 19.15
CA CYS A 406 22.94 -11.39 19.14
C CYS A 406 23.44 -11.04 17.73
N LEU A 407 24.30 -10.02 17.62
CA LEU A 407 24.90 -9.58 16.37
C LEU A 407 26.31 -10.15 16.25
N VAL A 408 26.65 -10.77 15.12
CA VAL A 408 27.98 -11.31 14.83
C VAL A 408 28.55 -10.57 13.63
N PRO A 409 29.27 -9.45 13.83
CA PRO A 409 29.95 -8.75 12.75
C PRO A 409 31.30 -9.41 12.43
N GLU A 410 31.78 -9.28 11.19
CA GLU A 410 33.09 -9.83 10.76
C GLU A 410 34.26 -9.42 11.68
N ASN A 411 34.21 -8.20 12.24
CA ASN A 411 35.26 -7.65 13.08
C ASN A 411 35.14 -8.02 14.57
N VAL A 412 34.01 -8.62 15.00
CA VAL A 412 33.81 -9.11 16.37
C VAL A 412 33.17 -10.50 16.28
N PRO A 413 33.95 -11.53 15.90
CA PRO A 413 33.42 -12.87 15.60
C PRO A 413 32.82 -13.56 16.83
N ASP A 414 33.21 -13.16 18.04
CA ASP A 414 32.67 -13.67 19.31
C ASP A 414 31.26 -13.14 19.62
N GLY A 415 30.75 -12.20 18.84
CA GLY A 415 29.40 -11.64 18.96
C GLY A 415 29.28 -10.43 19.89
N ILE A 416 28.26 -9.63 19.62
CA ILE A 416 27.81 -8.47 20.39
C ILE A 416 26.37 -8.75 20.83
N TYR A 417 26.11 -8.74 22.13
CA TYR A 417 24.82 -9.07 22.73
C TYR A 417 24.40 -8.04 23.79
N ASP A 418 23.12 -8.07 24.19
CA ASP A 418 22.34 -6.95 24.75
C ASP A 418 21.96 -5.93 23.68
N SER A 419 20.66 -5.68 23.53
CA SER A 419 20.12 -4.82 22.48
C SER A 419 20.66 -3.39 22.56
N ARG A 420 21.01 -2.87 23.75
CA ARG A 420 21.56 -1.52 23.91
C ARG A 420 23.01 -1.44 23.45
N VAL A 421 23.79 -2.48 23.72
CA VAL A 421 25.19 -2.57 23.27
C VAL A 421 25.23 -2.70 21.74
N ILE A 422 24.34 -3.52 21.16
CA ILE A 422 24.21 -3.62 19.70
C ILE A 422 23.79 -2.27 19.09
N CYS A 423 22.81 -1.59 19.69
CA CYS A 423 22.39 -0.27 19.23
C CYS A 423 23.48 0.80 19.36
N GLU A 424 24.32 0.73 20.39
CA GLU A 424 25.49 1.60 20.55
C GLU A 424 26.54 1.32 19.49
N TYR A 425 26.83 0.03 19.21
CA TYR A 425 27.72 -0.38 18.11
C TYR A 425 27.22 0.13 16.75
N PHE A 426 25.91 0.01 16.46
CA PHE A 426 25.33 0.60 15.25
C PHE A 426 25.44 2.12 15.21
N SER A 427 25.25 2.80 16.35
CA SER A 427 25.39 4.26 16.42
C SER A 427 26.83 4.68 16.14
N ASP A 428 27.82 3.92 16.63
CA ASP A 428 29.25 4.14 16.37
C ASP A 428 29.61 3.91 14.90
N LEU A 429 29.15 2.79 14.30
CA LEU A 429 29.32 2.52 12.87
C LEU A 429 28.71 3.63 11.99
N ALA A 430 27.55 4.15 12.39
CA ALA A 430 26.89 5.26 11.72
C ALA A 430 27.44 6.65 12.13
N SER A 431 28.53 6.72 12.90
CA SER A 431 29.15 7.95 13.39
C SER A 431 28.18 8.92 14.07
N VAL A 432 27.13 8.39 14.71
CA VAL A 432 26.11 9.17 15.43
C VAL A 432 26.59 9.44 16.84
N THR A 433 27.09 10.65 17.10
CA THR A 433 27.49 11.08 18.44
C THR A 433 26.37 11.91 19.10
N PRO A 434 25.73 11.44 20.18
CA PRO A 434 24.69 12.20 20.84
C PRO A 434 25.27 13.34 21.69
N LYS A 435 24.59 14.48 21.70
CA LYS A 435 24.87 15.57 22.65
C LYS A 435 24.40 15.15 24.05
N LYS A 436 25.32 15.05 25.01
CA LYS A 436 25.03 14.61 26.40
C LYS A 436 24.48 15.75 27.29
N ASP A 437 23.31 16.26 26.94
CA ASP A 437 22.59 17.24 27.75
C ASP A 437 21.51 16.60 28.66
N ALA A 438 20.73 17.41 29.37
CA ALA A 438 19.66 16.91 30.25
C ALA A 438 18.61 16.09 29.48
N ARG A 439 18.30 16.47 28.23
CA ARG A 439 17.33 15.76 27.39
C ARG A 439 17.84 14.39 26.99
N TYR A 440 19.13 14.26 26.71
CA TYR A 440 19.77 12.97 26.47
C TYR A 440 19.57 12.00 27.64
N TRP A 441 19.80 12.45 28.89
CA TRP A 441 19.61 11.60 30.07
C TRP A 441 18.13 11.25 30.32
N GLN A 442 17.20 12.17 30.02
CA GLN A 442 15.77 11.87 30.06
C GLN A 442 15.42 10.76 29.07
N LEU A 443 15.83 10.87 27.81
CA LEU A 443 15.54 9.86 26.78
C LEU A 443 16.21 8.50 27.08
N ARG A 444 17.45 8.50 27.58
CA ARG A 444 18.14 7.28 28.05
C ARG A 444 17.40 6.61 29.21
N THR A 445 16.82 7.38 30.10
CA THR A 445 15.99 6.86 31.20
C THR A 445 14.69 6.23 30.67
N LEU A 446 14.08 6.82 29.65
CA LEU A 446 12.90 6.24 28.98
C LEU A 446 13.25 4.94 28.23
N ASN A 447 14.43 4.86 27.62
CA ASN A 447 14.96 3.63 27.04
C ASN A 447 15.09 2.53 28.11
N ALA A 448 15.63 2.85 29.29
CA ALA A 448 15.68 1.90 30.40
C ALA A 448 14.28 1.42 30.84
N ALA A 449 13.31 2.32 30.91
CA ALA A 449 11.92 1.97 31.21
C ALA A 449 11.29 1.07 30.11
N ALA A 450 11.58 1.35 28.84
CA ALA A 450 11.12 0.55 27.70
C ALA A 450 11.67 -0.89 27.76
N ASN A 451 12.95 -1.05 28.11
CA ASN A 451 13.52 -2.39 28.34
C ASN A 451 12.84 -3.09 29.51
N GLY A 452 12.55 -2.37 30.61
CA GLY A 452 11.78 -2.92 31.73
C GLY A 452 10.39 -3.42 31.35
N ILE A 453 9.69 -2.73 30.43
CA ILE A 453 8.41 -3.21 29.85
C ILE A 453 8.64 -4.52 29.08
N MET A 454 9.64 -4.56 28.20
CA MET A 454 9.94 -5.73 27.37
C MET A 454 10.37 -6.95 28.21
N ASP A 455 11.17 -6.75 29.26
CA ASP A 455 11.54 -7.79 30.22
C ASP A 455 10.30 -8.33 30.95
N ALA A 456 9.45 -7.44 31.47
CA ALA A 456 8.20 -7.81 32.13
C ALA A 456 7.29 -8.62 31.18
N ALA A 457 7.20 -8.22 29.91
CA ALA A 457 6.42 -8.93 28.89
C ALA A 457 6.94 -10.35 28.63
N VAL A 458 8.26 -10.54 28.55
CA VAL A 458 8.89 -11.87 28.40
C VAL A 458 8.61 -12.74 29.63
N LEU A 459 8.76 -12.18 30.83
CA LEU A 459 8.50 -12.91 32.07
C LEU A 459 7.04 -13.36 32.18
N ILE A 460 6.08 -12.50 31.83
CA ILE A 460 4.66 -12.88 31.77
C ILE A 460 4.42 -13.95 30.70
N THR A 461 5.08 -13.85 29.54
CA THR A 461 4.94 -14.83 28.46
C THR A 461 5.38 -16.23 28.93
N TYR A 462 6.46 -16.35 29.70
CA TYR A 462 6.88 -17.63 30.27
C TYR A 462 5.92 -18.16 31.33
N GLU A 463 5.34 -17.29 32.16
CA GLU A 463 4.27 -17.69 33.08
C GLU A 463 3.10 -18.31 32.30
N VAL A 464 2.60 -17.59 31.30
CA VAL A 464 1.39 -17.99 30.54
C VAL A 464 1.63 -19.22 29.67
N ARG A 465 2.73 -19.26 28.91
CA ARG A 465 2.94 -20.29 27.88
C ARG A 465 3.62 -21.56 28.40
N ILE A 466 4.39 -21.49 29.48
CA ILE A 466 5.18 -22.62 29.97
C ILE A 466 4.70 -23.05 31.35
N ARG A 467 4.63 -22.11 32.30
CA ARG A 467 4.36 -22.45 33.71
C ARG A 467 2.88 -22.77 33.97
N LYS A 468 1.96 -22.15 33.23
CA LYS A 468 0.52 -22.42 33.33
C LYS A 468 0.15 -23.86 32.98
N GLU A 469 0.63 -24.37 31.85
CA GLU A 469 0.39 -25.76 31.44
C GLU A 469 0.99 -26.77 32.43
N ARG A 470 2.10 -26.38 33.07
CA ARG A 470 2.78 -27.17 34.10
C ARG A 470 2.22 -26.99 35.51
N LYS A 471 1.13 -26.23 35.68
CA LYS A 471 0.45 -25.97 36.96
C LYS A 471 1.36 -25.31 38.03
N ILE A 472 2.32 -24.49 37.60
CA ILE A 472 3.24 -23.73 38.47
C ILE A 472 3.20 -22.22 38.16
N TYR A 473 2.04 -21.75 37.70
CA TYR A 473 1.78 -20.35 37.39
C TYR A 473 1.69 -19.51 38.66
N PHE A 474 2.33 -18.34 38.68
CA PHE A 474 2.31 -17.43 39.82
C PHE A 474 1.56 -16.14 39.51
N ASP A 475 0.30 -16.07 39.93
CA ASP A 475 -0.61 -14.95 39.67
C ASP A 475 -0.06 -13.61 40.14
N GLU A 476 0.40 -13.52 41.39
CA GLU A 476 0.90 -12.27 41.98
C GLU A 476 2.16 -11.76 41.28
N TRP A 477 2.99 -12.65 40.75
CA TRP A 477 4.12 -12.27 39.91
C TRP A 477 3.67 -11.62 38.62
N VAL A 478 2.71 -12.23 37.91
CA VAL A 478 2.15 -11.67 36.67
C VAL A 478 1.53 -10.31 36.93
N GLU A 479 0.77 -10.15 38.01
CA GLU A 479 0.19 -8.87 38.39
C GLU A 479 1.27 -7.82 38.71
N GLY A 480 2.31 -8.20 39.47
CA GLY A 480 3.45 -7.32 39.73
C GLY A 480 4.17 -6.85 38.45
N GLN A 481 4.30 -7.72 37.44
CA GLN A 481 4.87 -7.35 36.13
C GLN A 481 3.93 -6.43 35.34
N LYS A 482 2.62 -6.69 35.34
CA LYS A 482 1.62 -5.80 34.71
C LYS A 482 1.69 -4.39 35.31
N GLN A 483 1.77 -4.28 36.64
CA GLN A 483 1.86 -2.99 37.31
C GLN A 483 3.13 -2.21 36.94
N LYS A 484 4.26 -2.88 36.70
CA LYS A 484 5.46 -2.22 36.15
C LYS A 484 5.22 -1.66 34.75
N ILE A 485 4.56 -2.44 33.89
CA ILE A 485 4.21 -2.02 32.52
C ILE A 485 3.31 -0.79 32.55
N LEU A 486 2.24 -0.80 33.35
CA LEU A 486 1.28 0.30 33.44
C LEU A 486 1.95 1.60 33.92
N ARG A 487 2.76 1.55 34.99
CA ARG A 487 3.50 2.73 35.47
C ARG A 487 4.47 3.30 34.43
N ALA A 488 5.11 2.44 33.65
CA ALA A 488 6.03 2.87 32.60
C ALA A 488 5.27 3.50 31.41
N LEU A 489 4.10 2.94 31.03
CA LEU A 489 3.21 3.55 30.03
C LEU A 489 2.68 4.91 30.49
N ASP A 490 2.32 5.06 31.76
CA ASP A 490 1.89 6.36 32.33
C ASP A 490 3.03 7.39 32.28
N ARG A 491 4.27 6.93 32.51
CA ARG A 491 5.45 7.78 32.33
C ARG A 491 5.60 8.21 30.87
N PHE A 492 5.41 7.29 29.91
CA PHE A 492 5.48 7.58 28.47
C PHE A 492 4.40 8.57 28.02
N GLU A 493 3.17 8.42 28.52
CA GLU A 493 2.09 9.39 28.31
C GLU A 493 2.49 10.79 28.78
N ASN A 494 3.01 10.91 30.00
CA ASN A 494 3.39 12.20 30.56
C ASN A 494 4.49 12.90 29.76
N VAL A 495 5.49 12.15 29.29
CA VAL A 495 6.61 12.72 28.51
C VAL A 495 6.23 12.98 27.05
N ALA A 496 5.26 12.25 26.49
CA ALA A 496 4.66 12.55 25.19
C ALA A 496 3.90 13.88 25.26
N GLY A 497 3.03 14.06 26.26
CA GLY A 497 2.26 15.31 26.45
C GLY A 497 3.13 16.54 26.74
N LYS A 498 4.35 16.35 27.25
CA LYS A 498 5.34 17.41 27.49
C LYS A 498 6.27 17.68 26.29
N GLY A 499 6.14 16.94 25.19
CA GLY A 499 7.02 17.07 24.03
C GLY A 499 8.48 16.65 24.27
N ILE A 500 8.74 15.86 25.33
CA ILE A 500 10.09 15.34 25.62
C ILE A 500 10.42 14.23 24.62
N LEU A 501 9.47 13.33 24.38
CA LEU A 501 9.54 12.39 23.26
C LEU A 501 9.47 13.19 21.95
N PRO A 502 10.50 13.10 21.08
CA PRO A 502 10.45 13.70 19.75
C PRO A 502 9.33 13.04 18.94
N ASP A 503 8.63 13.83 18.14
CA ASP A 503 7.83 13.26 17.06
C ASP A 503 8.77 12.58 16.06
N PRO A 504 8.40 11.41 15.51
CA PRO A 504 9.21 10.75 14.48
C PRO A 504 9.27 11.64 13.23
N GLY A 505 10.39 12.33 13.05
CA GLY A 505 10.67 13.23 11.93
C GLY A 505 11.44 12.55 10.79
N ASN A 506 12.10 13.34 9.93
CA ASN A 506 12.87 12.79 8.80
C ASN A 506 14.28 12.33 9.18
N GLU A 507 14.81 12.82 10.29
CA GLU A 507 16.10 12.37 10.81
C GLU A 507 16.01 10.93 11.34
N PRO A 508 17.12 10.17 11.30
CA PRO A 508 17.19 8.86 11.93
C PRO A 508 16.74 8.92 13.39
N ALA A 509 15.80 8.06 13.76
CA ALA A 509 15.34 7.99 15.12
C ALA A 509 16.46 7.44 16.02
N THR A 510 16.55 7.96 17.24
CA THR A 510 17.52 7.44 18.20
C THR A 510 17.07 6.09 18.76
N GLN A 511 18.03 5.28 19.23
CA GLN A 511 17.73 4.02 19.93
C GLN A 511 16.72 4.19 21.09
N ASN A 512 16.67 5.39 21.71
CA ASN A 512 15.79 5.66 22.83
C ASN A 512 14.33 5.74 22.41
N GLU A 513 14.06 6.40 21.29
CA GLU A 513 12.70 6.53 20.76
C GLU A 513 12.22 5.20 20.19
N VAL A 514 13.10 4.51 19.45
CA VAL A 514 12.85 3.16 18.93
C VAL A 514 12.46 2.20 20.07
N ALA A 515 13.20 2.22 21.19
CA ALA A 515 12.89 1.39 22.34
C ALA A 515 11.49 1.68 22.90
N VAL A 516 11.12 2.95 23.07
CA VAL A 516 9.79 3.36 23.58
C VAL A 516 8.67 2.92 22.62
N ALA A 517 8.85 3.11 21.31
CA ALA A 517 7.88 2.71 20.30
C ALA A 517 7.67 1.19 20.27
N VAL A 518 8.76 0.41 20.26
CA VAL A 518 8.70 -1.05 20.26
C VAL A 518 8.10 -1.59 21.56
N ALA A 519 8.48 -1.04 22.72
CA ALA A 519 7.91 -1.44 24.00
C ALA A 519 6.40 -1.17 24.05
N THR A 520 5.95 -0.01 23.58
CA THR A 520 4.52 0.33 23.53
C THR A 520 3.76 -0.60 22.56
N ALA A 521 4.31 -0.90 21.39
CA ALA A 521 3.68 -1.85 20.47
C ALA A 521 3.68 -3.30 20.99
N THR A 522 4.63 -3.65 21.86
CA THR A 522 4.66 -4.98 22.50
C THR A 522 3.46 -5.15 23.43
N THR A 523 3.10 -4.12 24.20
CA THR A 523 1.94 -4.19 25.12
C THR A 523 0.61 -4.25 24.37
N ALA A 524 0.53 -3.73 23.15
CA ALA A 524 -0.65 -3.86 22.28
C ALA A 524 -1.02 -5.32 21.96
N GLN A 525 -0.05 -6.24 22.02
CA GLN A 525 -0.27 -7.68 21.81
C GLN A 525 -0.69 -8.41 23.08
N MET A 526 -0.70 -7.72 24.22
CA MET A 526 -0.96 -8.28 25.55
C MET A 526 -2.41 -8.04 26.01
N GLY A 527 -3.34 -7.73 25.09
CA GLY A 527 -4.75 -7.49 25.42
C GLY A 527 -5.42 -8.67 26.15
N PHE A 528 -4.99 -9.91 25.88
CA PHE A 528 -5.45 -11.12 26.58
C PHE A 528 -5.09 -11.15 28.08
N LEU A 529 -4.23 -10.25 28.53
CA LEU A 529 -3.82 -10.08 29.93
C LEU A 529 -4.57 -8.95 30.64
N GLY A 530 -5.53 -8.31 29.97
CA GLY A 530 -6.25 -7.15 30.49
C GLY A 530 -5.45 -5.85 30.45
N ILE A 531 -4.31 -5.81 29.76
CA ILE A 531 -3.54 -4.58 29.54
C ILE A 531 -4.14 -3.84 28.34
N ASP A 532 -4.86 -2.75 28.62
CA ASP A 532 -5.21 -1.75 27.63
C ASP A 532 -4.21 -0.60 27.72
N TRP A 533 -3.23 -0.59 26.82
CA TRP A 533 -2.18 0.42 26.83
C TRP A 533 -2.70 1.81 26.43
N ALA A 534 -3.77 1.89 25.62
CA ALA A 534 -4.29 3.15 25.10
C ALA A 534 -5.20 3.86 26.12
N LYS A 535 -5.87 3.11 26.99
CA LYS A 535 -6.78 3.66 28.01
C LYS A 535 -6.05 4.66 28.91
N GLY A 536 -6.53 5.91 28.88
CA GLY A 536 -5.99 7.02 29.67
C GLY A 536 -4.70 7.64 29.12
N ARG A 537 -4.25 7.25 27.91
CA ARG A 537 -2.96 7.68 27.34
C ARG A 537 -3.07 8.31 25.94
N PRO A 538 -3.87 9.38 25.77
CA PRO A 538 -4.14 9.96 24.45
C PRO A 538 -2.89 10.55 23.76
N ASN A 539 -1.95 11.13 24.49
CA ASN A 539 -0.74 11.71 23.88
C ASN A 539 0.19 10.62 23.33
N LEU A 540 0.36 9.53 24.10
CA LEU A 540 1.11 8.36 23.67
C LEU A 540 0.46 7.69 22.46
N VAL A 541 -0.88 7.60 22.42
CA VAL A 541 -1.61 7.08 21.26
C VAL A 541 -1.34 7.93 20.01
N GLN A 542 -1.40 9.26 20.11
CA GLN A 542 -1.08 10.13 18.98
C GLN A 542 0.37 10.00 18.53
N TRP A 543 1.30 9.89 19.47
CA TRP A 543 2.72 9.68 19.17
C TRP A 543 2.96 8.32 18.48
N MET A 544 2.32 7.25 18.97
CA MET A 544 2.40 5.92 18.38
C MET A 544 1.84 5.86 16.96
N LYS A 545 0.73 6.56 16.66
CA LYS A 545 0.18 6.62 15.29
C LYS A 545 1.20 7.11 14.26
N LYS A 546 2.09 8.04 14.66
CA LYS A 546 3.17 8.53 13.79
C LYS A 546 4.26 7.47 13.62
N TRP A 547 4.60 6.76 14.70
CA TRP A 547 5.57 5.66 14.68
C TRP A 547 5.11 4.45 13.84
N GLU A 548 3.82 4.12 13.88
CA GLU A 548 3.23 3.04 13.10
C GLU A 548 3.30 3.27 11.58
N GLN A 549 3.49 4.51 11.15
CA GLN A 549 3.68 4.89 9.74
C GLN A 549 5.16 4.88 9.32
N ARG A 550 6.10 4.79 10.27
CA ARG A 550 7.54 4.91 10.01
C ARG A 550 8.06 3.66 9.27
N SER A 551 8.78 3.86 8.18
CA SER A 551 9.22 2.79 7.27
C SER A 551 10.00 1.67 7.97
N SER A 552 10.94 2.03 8.85
CA SER A 552 11.70 1.09 9.69
C SER A 552 10.79 0.23 10.55
N PHE A 553 9.78 0.82 11.19
CA PHE A 553 8.85 0.15 12.09
C PHE A 553 7.91 -0.82 11.35
N VAL A 554 7.44 -0.41 10.17
CA VAL A 554 6.59 -1.19 9.26
C VAL A 554 7.34 -2.38 8.67
N LYS A 555 8.62 -2.22 8.32
CA LYS A 555 9.48 -3.28 7.75
C LYS A 555 9.82 -4.38 8.74
N THR A 556 9.65 -4.13 10.04
CA THR A 556 9.98 -5.07 11.12
C THR A 556 8.72 -5.51 11.88
N PRO A 557 7.68 -6.07 11.24
CA PRO A 557 6.48 -6.46 11.96
C PRO A 557 6.80 -7.65 12.88
N PRO A 558 6.23 -7.70 14.08
CA PRO A 558 6.41 -8.82 15.02
C PRO A 558 5.58 -10.06 14.64
N THR A 559 5.00 -10.11 13.44
CA THR A 559 4.07 -11.16 12.98
C THR A 559 4.58 -11.92 11.76
N ALA A 560 5.74 -11.53 11.20
CA ALA A 560 6.32 -12.14 10.03
C ALA A 560 7.85 -12.11 10.10
N ASP A 561 8.49 -13.02 9.37
CA ASP A 561 9.94 -13.02 9.21
C ASP A 561 10.39 -11.76 8.46
N TRP A 562 11.50 -11.20 8.94
CA TRP A 562 12.06 -10.00 8.34
C TRP A 562 12.94 -10.37 7.14
N LYS A 563 13.04 -9.45 6.18
CA LYS A 563 13.81 -9.65 4.95
C LYS A 563 14.85 -8.55 4.82
N THR A 564 16.04 -8.92 4.39
CA THR A 564 17.10 -8.00 3.96
C THR A 564 17.29 -8.12 2.45
N GLN A 565 17.80 -7.07 1.81
CA GLN A 565 18.03 -7.06 0.36
C GLN A 565 19.29 -7.87 -0.05
N SER A 566 20.07 -8.34 0.92
CA SER A 566 21.29 -9.12 0.66
C SER A 566 20.97 -10.58 0.36
N SER A 567 21.47 -11.03 -0.80
CA SER A 567 21.53 -12.44 -1.22
C SER A 567 22.88 -13.08 -0.90
N ALA A 568 23.71 -12.45 -0.06
CA ALA A 568 24.99 -13.02 0.35
C ALA A 568 24.74 -14.14 1.39
N LYS A 569 24.92 -15.39 0.96
CA LYS A 569 25.17 -16.50 1.89
C LYS A 569 26.48 -16.19 2.62
N ILE A 570 26.42 -16.02 3.94
CA ILE A 570 27.58 -16.07 4.83
C ILE A 570 27.79 -17.53 5.23
#